data_AF-A0A0G0CTX9-F1
#
_entry.id   AF-A0A0G0CTX9-F1
#
_cell.length_a   1.000
_cell.length_b   1.000
_cell.length_c   1.000
_cell.angle_alpha   90.00
_cell.angle_beta   90.00
_cell.angle_gamma   90.00
#
_symmetry.space_group_name_H-M   'P 1'
#
loop_
_entity.id
_entity.type
_entity.pdbx_description
1 polymer ?
#
loop_
_entity_poly.entity_id
_entity_poly.type
_entity_poly.pdbx_seq_one_letter_code
_entity_poly.pdbx_strand_id
1 'polypeptide(L)'
;MESQQPKPKIEVPYVPEGRTILYVPMSNLYMIEAKEHARIHSLDKEMPNASLVVKDGKIIGRGANGSSYHETHECERVKQHIPTGQGYELCEGCHPKNHGESQAIKNAQDNEQDVSGADLYMWGHWWCCKDCWNAMISAGIKEVYLLEGSEILFNKKDPNNIIGHQFDN
;
A
#
# COMPACT_ATOMS: atom_id res chain seq x y z
N MET A 1 -25.19 -12.11 23.08
CA MET A 1 -24.23 -13.08 22.51
C MET A 1 -24.31 -12.91 21.01
N GLU A 2 -23.58 -11.94 20.46
CA GLU A 2 -23.54 -11.77 19.01
C GLU A 2 -22.72 -12.90 18.41
N SER A 3 -23.38 -13.70 17.58
CA SER A 3 -22.77 -14.73 16.77
C SER A 3 -21.71 -14.10 15.88
N GLN A 4 -20.43 -14.33 16.19
CA GLN A 4 -19.35 -14.08 15.26
C GLN A 4 -19.54 -15.04 14.09
N GLN A 5 -20.23 -14.58 13.04
CA GLN A 5 -20.22 -15.29 11.77
C GLN A 5 -18.76 -15.34 11.30
N PRO A 6 -18.26 -16.51 10.86
CA PRO A 6 -16.92 -16.62 10.33
C PRO A 6 -16.83 -15.69 9.10
N LYS A 7 -16.05 -14.61 9.22
CA LYS A 7 -15.77 -13.73 8.10
C LYS A 7 -15.18 -14.59 6.98
N PRO A 8 -15.66 -14.47 5.73
CA PRO A 8 -15.08 -15.20 4.62
C PRO A 8 -13.58 -14.88 4.56
N LYS A 9 -12.74 -15.93 4.51
CA LYS A 9 -11.30 -15.79 4.27
C LYS A 9 -11.14 -15.15 2.89
N ILE A 10 -10.92 -13.84 2.84
CA ILE A 10 -10.61 -13.16 1.58
C ILE A 10 -9.19 -13.57 1.19
N GLU A 11 -9.09 -14.26 0.05
CA GLU A 11 -7.79 -14.61 -0.53
C GLU A 11 -7.08 -13.34 -0.97
N VAL A 12 -5.98 -13.02 -0.30
CA VAL A 12 -5.05 -11.98 -0.73
C VAL A 12 -4.41 -12.39 -2.07
N PRO A 13 -4.33 -11.51 -3.07
CA PRO A 13 -3.90 -11.91 -4.42
C PRO A 13 -2.48 -12.48 -4.47
N TYR A 14 -1.61 -12.04 -3.56
CA TYR A 14 -0.23 -12.51 -3.51
C TYR A 14 0.41 -12.24 -2.15
N VAL A 15 1.04 -13.27 -1.59
CA VAL A 15 2.00 -13.18 -0.46
C VAL A 15 3.13 -14.18 -0.76
N PRO A 16 4.42 -13.76 -0.74
CA PRO A 16 5.53 -14.66 -0.92
C PRO A 16 5.57 -15.78 0.14
N GLU A 17 6.15 -16.93 -0.22
CA GLU A 17 6.36 -18.03 0.74
C GLU A 17 7.15 -17.56 1.97
N GLY A 18 6.71 -17.97 3.15
CA GLY A 18 7.34 -17.59 4.43
C GLY A 18 7.09 -16.14 4.87
N ARG A 19 6.27 -15.37 4.13
CA ARG A 19 5.82 -14.03 4.52
C ARG A 19 4.36 -14.04 4.95
N THR A 20 3.99 -13.04 5.75
CA THR A 20 2.63 -12.80 6.20
C THR A 20 2.33 -11.31 6.18
N ILE A 21 1.03 -10.99 6.11
CA ILE A 21 0.55 -9.64 6.35
C ILE A 21 0.00 -9.59 7.77
N LEU A 22 0.45 -8.61 8.54
CA LEU A 22 -0.06 -8.31 9.87
C LEU A 22 -1.08 -7.17 9.78
N TYR A 23 -1.90 -7.02 10.80
CA TYR A 23 -2.98 -6.04 10.81
C TYR A 23 -2.95 -5.21 12.09
N VAL A 24 -3.26 -3.92 11.96
CA VAL A 24 -3.35 -2.98 13.08
C VAL A 24 -4.66 -2.18 13.01
N PRO A 25 -5.22 -1.78 14.16
CA PRO A 25 -6.41 -0.95 14.20
C PRO A 25 -6.11 0.48 13.72
N MET A 26 -7.15 1.23 13.34
CA MET A 26 -7.05 2.65 12.96
C MET A 26 -6.46 3.53 14.07
N SER A 27 -6.52 3.10 15.34
CA SER A 27 -5.90 3.81 16.46
C SER A 27 -4.37 3.67 16.52
N ASN A 28 -3.76 2.83 15.68
CA ASN A 28 -2.31 2.71 15.59
C ASN A 28 -1.72 4.01 15.01
N LEU A 29 -0.74 4.58 15.71
CA LEU A 29 -0.15 5.88 15.36
C LEU A 29 0.47 5.90 13.94
N TYR A 30 1.09 4.81 13.51
CA TYR A 30 1.67 4.72 12.17
C TYR A 30 0.59 4.60 11.11
N MET A 31 -0.52 3.93 11.39
CA MET A 31 -1.64 3.85 10.46
C MET A 31 -2.36 5.21 10.31
N ILE A 32 -2.49 5.97 11.40
CA ILE A 32 -2.99 7.36 11.37
C ILE A 32 -2.10 8.24 10.49
N GLU A 33 -0.79 8.19 10.71
CA GLU A 33 0.17 8.95 9.90
C GLU A 33 0.16 8.50 8.43
N ALA A 34 0.06 7.19 8.16
CA ALA A 34 -0.01 6.68 6.79
C ALA A 34 -1.27 7.19 6.07
N LYS A 35 -2.43 7.19 6.76
CA LYS A 35 -3.67 7.78 6.25
C LYS A 35 -3.48 9.25 5.90
N GLU A 36 -2.92 10.02 6.81
CA GLU A 36 -2.74 11.46 6.61
C GLU A 36 -1.72 11.76 5.50
N HIS A 37 -0.64 10.99 5.41
CA HIS A 37 0.35 11.11 4.35
C HIS A 37 -0.26 10.79 2.99
N ALA A 38 -1.10 9.74 2.90
CA ALA A 38 -1.84 9.42 1.68
C ALA A 38 -2.77 10.57 1.28
N ARG A 39 -3.51 11.13 2.24
CA ARG A 39 -4.46 12.24 2.02
C ARG A 39 -3.79 13.48 1.42
N ILE A 40 -2.59 13.81 1.89
CA ILE A 40 -1.89 15.04 1.49
C ILE A 40 -1.07 14.84 0.22
N HIS A 41 -0.45 13.67 0.04
CA HIS A 41 0.64 13.50 -0.94
C HIS A 41 0.35 12.49 -2.06
N SER A 42 -0.71 11.68 -1.98
CA SER A 42 -1.01 10.76 -3.07
C SER A 42 -1.44 11.53 -4.32
N LEU A 43 -0.90 11.12 -5.46
CA LEU A 43 -1.30 11.61 -6.78
C LEU A 43 -2.32 10.68 -7.47
N ASP A 44 -2.62 9.53 -6.86
CA ASP A 44 -3.66 8.63 -7.33
C ASP A 44 -5.03 9.08 -6.79
N LYS A 45 -5.92 9.50 -7.70
CA LYS A 45 -7.25 10.00 -7.35
C LYS A 45 -8.27 8.89 -7.09
N GLU A 46 -8.01 7.67 -7.55
CA GLU A 46 -8.92 6.55 -7.35
C GLU A 46 -8.58 5.76 -6.08
N MET A 47 -7.30 5.40 -5.95
CA MET A 47 -6.79 4.54 -4.87
C MET A 47 -5.62 5.21 -4.16
N PRO A 48 -5.85 6.34 -3.46
CA PRO A 48 -4.81 7.00 -2.69
C PRO A 48 -4.28 6.08 -1.59
N ASN A 49 -2.97 5.91 -1.59
CA ASN A 49 -2.24 5.00 -0.71
C ASN A 49 -0.95 5.68 -0.23
N ALA A 50 -0.52 5.33 0.97
CA ALA A 50 0.83 5.62 1.42
C ALA A 50 1.37 4.51 2.30
N SER A 51 2.70 4.42 2.32
CA SER A 51 3.44 3.55 3.22
C SER A 51 4.43 4.34 4.06
N LEU A 52 4.68 3.83 5.27
CA LEU A 52 5.70 4.31 6.19
C LEU A 52 6.69 3.18 6.46
N VAL A 53 7.98 3.51 6.48
CA VAL A 53 9.02 2.62 7.01
C VAL A 53 9.32 3.02 8.44
N VAL A 54 9.19 2.08 9.36
CA VAL A 54 9.33 2.29 10.80
C VAL A 54 10.42 1.39 11.36
N LYS A 55 11.41 1.98 12.04
CA LYS A 55 12.48 1.25 12.71
C LYS A 55 12.68 1.78 14.12
N ASP A 56 12.78 0.89 15.10
CA ASP A 56 12.95 1.24 16.52
C ASP A 56 11.93 2.28 17.02
N GLY A 57 10.68 2.13 16.57
CA GLY A 57 9.57 3.01 16.92
C GLY A 57 9.55 4.37 16.19
N LYS A 58 10.50 4.65 15.30
CA LYS A 58 10.61 5.91 14.55
C LYS A 58 10.24 5.72 13.09
N ILE A 59 9.49 6.66 12.52
CA ILE A 59 9.25 6.71 11.08
C ILE A 59 10.50 7.25 10.41
N ILE A 60 11.16 6.40 9.63
CA ILE A 60 12.40 6.73 8.92
C ILE A 60 12.19 6.95 7.41
N GLY A 61 11.02 6.57 6.88
CA GLY A 61 10.65 6.81 5.48
C GLY A 61 9.15 6.97 5.29
N ARG A 62 8.76 7.81 4.34
CA ARG A 62 7.36 8.03 3.94
C ARG A 62 7.25 8.03 2.42
N GLY A 63 6.20 7.42 1.87
CA GLY A 63 5.94 7.44 0.44
C GLY A 63 4.46 7.29 0.14
N ALA A 64 3.91 8.22 -0.64
CA ALA A 64 2.54 8.14 -1.17
C ALA A 64 2.58 7.68 -2.62
N ASN A 65 1.58 6.91 -3.07
CA ASN A 65 1.54 6.41 -4.44
C ASN A 65 1.18 7.49 -5.48
N GLY A 66 1.53 7.18 -6.73
CA GLY A 66 1.10 7.93 -7.91
C GLY A 66 2.23 8.69 -8.59
N SER A 67 1.89 9.31 -9.72
CA SER A 67 2.79 10.15 -10.52
C SER A 67 1.95 11.12 -11.36
N SER A 68 2.58 12.17 -11.88
CA SER A 68 1.94 13.10 -12.83
C SER A 68 1.89 12.55 -14.27
N TYR A 69 2.39 11.33 -14.53
CA TYR A 69 2.45 10.76 -15.87
C TYR A 69 1.07 10.77 -16.55
N HIS A 70 0.02 10.38 -15.80
CA HIS A 70 -1.34 10.28 -16.31
C HIS A 70 -2.06 11.63 -16.52
N GLU A 71 -1.44 12.76 -16.16
CA GLU A 71 -2.00 14.08 -16.47
C GLU A 71 -1.82 14.45 -17.95
N THR A 72 -0.82 13.83 -18.60
CA THR A 72 -0.43 14.14 -19.98
C THR A 72 -0.39 12.89 -20.88
N HIS A 73 -0.44 11.69 -20.31
CA HIS A 73 -0.36 10.43 -21.03
C HIS A 73 -1.48 9.49 -20.60
N GLU A 74 -2.07 8.78 -21.55
CA GLU A 74 -3.04 7.74 -21.23
C GLU A 74 -2.34 6.49 -20.67
N CYS A 75 -3.01 5.77 -19.79
CA CYS A 75 -2.49 4.53 -19.23
C CYS A 75 -2.56 3.38 -20.24
N GLU A 76 -1.41 2.84 -20.63
CA GLU A 76 -1.33 1.74 -21.61
C GLU A 76 -2.04 0.46 -21.11
N ARG A 77 -1.95 0.19 -19.80
CA ARG A 77 -2.63 -0.95 -19.17
C ARG A 77 -4.15 -0.84 -19.31
N VAL A 78 -4.70 0.37 -19.20
CA VAL A 78 -6.14 0.62 -19.38
C VAL A 78 -6.54 0.39 -20.84
N LYS A 79 -5.77 0.90 -21.81
CA LYS A 79 -6.02 0.68 -23.24
C LYS A 79 -6.08 -0.80 -23.61
N GLN A 80 -5.16 -1.58 -23.03
CA GLN A 80 -5.03 -3.01 -23.28
C GLN A 80 -5.89 -3.88 -22.34
N HIS A 81 -6.71 -3.28 -21.46
CA HIS A 81 -7.57 -3.99 -20.50
C HIS A 81 -6.78 -4.95 -19.58
N ILE A 82 -5.57 -4.57 -19.19
CA ILE A 82 -4.70 -5.37 -18.33
C ILE A 82 -5.22 -5.34 -16.88
N PRO A 83 -5.40 -6.50 -16.23
CA PRO A 83 -5.86 -6.56 -14.84
C PRO A 83 -4.93 -5.85 -13.84
N THR A 84 -5.49 -5.45 -12.70
CA THR A 84 -4.71 -4.97 -11.54
C THR A 84 -3.70 -6.03 -11.10
N GLY A 85 -2.49 -5.60 -10.77
CA GLY A 85 -1.40 -6.50 -10.36
C GLY A 85 -0.55 -7.05 -11.49
N GLN A 86 -0.80 -6.66 -12.74
CA GLN A 86 -0.10 -7.19 -13.92
C GLN A 86 0.34 -6.07 -14.87
N GLY A 87 1.43 -6.31 -15.61
CA GLY A 87 1.90 -5.44 -16.69
C GLY A 87 2.31 -4.04 -16.26
N TYR A 88 2.79 -3.86 -15.02
CA TYR A 88 3.14 -2.54 -14.49
C TYR A 88 4.27 -1.85 -15.29
N GLU A 89 5.17 -2.65 -15.87
CA GLU A 89 6.25 -2.21 -16.74
C GLU A 89 5.77 -1.57 -18.06
N LEU A 90 4.52 -1.83 -18.47
CA LEU A 90 3.94 -1.28 -19.70
C LEU A 90 3.58 0.20 -19.57
N CYS A 91 3.52 0.74 -18.35
CA CYS A 91 3.09 2.11 -18.11
C CYS A 91 3.90 2.75 -16.99
N GLU A 92 4.66 3.79 -17.33
CA GLU A 92 5.46 4.58 -16.39
C GLU A 92 4.64 5.04 -15.19
N GLY A 93 3.41 5.52 -15.41
CA GLY A 93 2.54 5.98 -14.33
C GLY A 93 2.09 4.89 -13.36
N CYS A 94 2.05 3.63 -13.80
CA CYS A 94 1.75 2.47 -12.97
C CYS A 94 2.99 1.70 -12.51
N HIS A 95 4.19 2.14 -12.87
CA HIS A 95 5.41 1.40 -12.56
C HIS A 95 5.56 1.25 -11.04
N PRO A 96 6.02 0.08 -10.50
CA PRO A 96 6.02 -0.17 -9.06
C PRO A 96 6.87 0.81 -8.25
N LYS A 97 7.85 1.46 -8.89
CA LYS A 97 8.64 2.57 -8.31
C LYS A 97 7.78 3.74 -7.82
N ASN A 98 6.58 3.92 -8.37
CA ASN A 98 5.61 4.95 -7.99
C ASN A 98 4.61 4.46 -6.94
N HIS A 99 4.71 3.21 -6.47
CA HIS A 99 3.87 2.71 -5.37
C HIS A 99 4.39 3.22 -4.02
N GLY A 100 3.49 3.29 -3.03
CA GLY A 100 3.81 3.81 -1.70
C GLY A 100 4.96 3.05 -1.04
N GLU A 101 4.99 1.71 -1.19
CA GLU A 101 6.01 0.87 -0.56
C GLU A 101 7.42 1.19 -1.09
N SER A 102 7.59 1.26 -2.41
CA SER A 102 8.86 1.61 -3.04
C SER A 102 9.27 3.04 -2.76
N GLN A 103 8.33 3.99 -2.76
CA GLN A 103 8.63 5.39 -2.44
C GLN A 103 9.04 5.56 -0.98
N ALA A 104 8.43 4.85 -0.03
CA ALA A 104 8.78 4.93 1.38
C ALA A 104 10.18 4.37 1.66
N ILE A 105 10.52 3.23 1.05
CA ILE A 105 11.88 2.65 1.11
C ILE A 105 12.89 3.61 0.50
N LYS A 106 12.61 4.14 -0.70
CA LYS A 106 13.50 5.10 -1.37
C LYS A 106 13.69 6.36 -0.54
N ASN A 107 12.62 6.91 0.04
CA ASN A 107 12.69 8.09 0.89
C ASN A 107 13.60 7.87 2.10
N ALA A 108 13.51 6.72 2.77
CA ALA A 108 14.42 6.39 3.87
C ALA A 108 15.88 6.29 3.41
N GLN A 109 16.13 5.59 2.30
CA GLN A 109 17.48 5.41 1.74
C GLN A 109 18.11 6.72 1.26
N ASP A 110 17.32 7.60 0.61
CA ASP A 110 17.77 8.94 0.19
C ASP A 110 18.13 9.83 1.39
N ASN A 111 17.57 9.54 2.57
CA ASN A 111 17.91 10.19 3.85
C ASN A 111 18.94 9.39 4.67
N GLU A 112 19.70 8.52 4.00
CA GLU A 112 20.80 7.74 4.58
C GLU A 112 20.38 6.86 5.78
N GLN A 113 19.10 6.47 5.84
CA GLN A 113 18.58 5.58 6.88
C GLN A 113 18.74 4.11 6.49
N ASP A 114 19.19 3.28 7.43
CA ASP A 114 19.22 1.83 7.27
C ASP A 114 17.81 1.25 7.47
N VAL A 115 17.21 0.78 6.37
CA VAL A 115 15.87 0.17 6.34
C VAL A 115 15.89 -1.33 6.68
N SER A 116 17.05 -1.97 6.78
CA SER A 116 17.14 -3.39 7.10
C SER A 116 16.59 -3.67 8.51
N GLY A 117 15.72 -4.67 8.63
CA GLY A 117 15.02 -5.01 9.87
C GLY A 117 13.88 -4.06 10.26
N ALA A 118 13.58 -3.04 9.44
CA ALA A 118 12.44 -2.15 9.66
C ALA A 118 11.12 -2.81 9.28
N ASP A 119 10.03 -2.25 9.79
CA ASP A 119 8.66 -2.65 9.46
C ASP A 119 8.02 -1.64 8.49
N LEU A 120 7.06 -2.09 7.69
CA LEU A 120 6.30 -1.24 6.78
C LEU A 120 4.82 -1.19 7.17
N TYR A 121 4.25 0.01 7.24
CA TYR A 121 2.83 0.25 7.54
C TYR A 121 2.17 0.90 6.34
N MET A 122 1.07 0.34 5.84
CA MET A 122 0.41 0.84 4.62
C MET A 122 -1.07 1.13 4.82
N TRP A 123 -1.47 2.33 4.38
CA TRP A 123 -2.86 2.77 4.26
C TRP A 123 -3.32 2.74 2.79
N GLY A 124 -4.60 2.49 2.56
CA GLY A 124 -5.23 2.68 1.24
C GLY A 124 -5.19 1.45 0.32
N HIS A 125 -4.66 0.32 0.80
CA HIS A 125 -4.73 -0.96 0.09
C HIS A 125 -4.79 -2.14 1.07
N TRP A 126 -5.28 -3.28 0.58
CA TRP A 126 -5.46 -4.53 1.34
C TRP A 126 -4.51 -5.67 0.97
N TRP A 127 -3.53 -5.41 0.10
CA TRP A 127 -2.47 -6.34 -0.30
C TRP A 127 -1.33 -5.58 -0.99
N CYS A 128 -0.17 -6.21 -1.11
CA CYS A 128 0.99 -5.67 -1.83
C CYS A 128 1.24 -6.51 -3.10
N CYS A 129 1.59 -5.86 -4.21
CA CYS A 129 1.93 -6.57 -5.44
C CYS A 129 3.26 -7.33 -5.33
N LYS A 130 3.51 -8.24 -6.28
CA LYS A 130 4.74 -9.04 -6.32
C LYS A 130 6.00 -8.17 -6.33
N ASP A 131 6.00 -7.08 -7.08
CA ASP A 131 7.14 -6.17 -7.17
C ASP A 131 7.38 -5.39 -5.87
N CYS A 132 6.31 -4.92 -5.21
CA CYS A 132 6.42 -4.28 -3.89
C CYS A 132 6.98 -5.26 -2.85
N TRP A 133 6.50 -6.51 -2.84
CA TRP A 133 7.07 -7.55 -1.98
C TRP A 133 8.55 -7.80 -2.27
N ASN A 134 8.93 -7.91 -3.54
CA ASN A 134 10.33 -8.10 -3.92
C ASN A 134 11.20 -6.91 -3.46
N ALA A 135 10.71 -5.68 -3.58
CA ALA A 135 11.38 -4.48 -3.12
C ALA A 135 11.55 -4.49 -1.59
N MET A 136 10.49 -4.78 -0.84
CA MET A 136 10.52 -4.90 0.61
C MET A 136 11.49 -5.99 1.08
N ILE A 137 11.44 -7.18 0.48
CA ILE A 137 12.35 -8.29 0.80
C ILE A 137 13.80 -7.92 0.51
N SER A 138 14.08 -7.35 -0.67
CA SER A 138 15.44 -6.96 -1.06
C SER A 138 16.02 -5.86 -0.18
N ALA A 139 15.16 -4.95 0.31
CA ALA A 139 15.54 -3.90 1.26
C ALA A 139 15.72 -4.42 2.70
N GLY A 140 15.34 -5.65 2.99
CA GLY A 140 15.41 -6.22 4.34
C GLY A 140 14.25 -5.79 5.25
N ILE A 141 13.12 -5.37 4.71
CA ILE A 141 11.90 -5.12 5.50
C ILE A 141 11.45 -6.44 6.15
N LYS A 142 11.18 -6.36 7.44
CA LYS A 142 10.86 -7.49 8.30
C LYS A 142 9.38 -7.82 8.22
N GLU A 143 8.50 -6.93 8.66
CA GLU A 143 7.05 -7.15 8.68
C GLU A 143 6.28 -6.09 7.89
N VAL A 144 5.09 -6.46 7.41
CA VAL A 144 4.16 -5.56 6.69
C VAL A 144 2.84 -5.51 7.45
N TYR A 145 2.38 -4.31 7.77
CA TYR A 145 1.16 -4.05 8.53
C TYR A 145 0.14 -3.28 7.67
N LEU A 146 -1.05 -3.83 7.55
CA LEU A 146 -2.21 -3.19 6.93
C LEU A 146 -3.24 -2.80 7.98
N LEU A 147 -4.21 -1.98 7.56
CA LEU A 147 -5.37 -1.68 8.39
C LEU A 147 -6.24 -2.93 8.57
N GLU A 148 -6.69 -3.17 9.80
CA GLU A 148 -7.73 -4.16 10.09
C GLU A 148 -8.99 -3.91 9.23
N GLY A 149 -9.48 -4.94 8.54
CA GLY A 149 -10.62 -4.82 7.64
C GLY A 149 -10.29 -4.17 6.29
N SER A 150 -9.01 -3.94 5.98
CA SER A 150 -8.57 -3.38 4.69
C SER A 150 -9.15 -4.16 3.51
N GLU A 151 -9.29 -5.48 3.62
CA GLU A 151 -9.86 -6.37 2.60
C GLU A 151 -11.33 -6.06 2.23
N ILE A 152 -12.02 -5.34 3.11
CA ILE A 152 -13.35 -4.77 2.87
C ILE A 152 -13.18 -3.32 2.41
N LEU A 153 -12.48 -2.52 3.21
CA LEU A 153 -12.40 -1.05 3.07
C LEU A 153 -11.77 -0.61 1.74
N PHE A 154 -10.77 -1.33 1.23
CA PHE A 154 -10.00 -0.96 0.04
C PHE A 154 -10.17 -1.93 -1.12
N ASN A 155 -11.16 -2.81 -1.07
CA ASN A 155 -11.45 -3.75 -2.15
C ASN A 155 -12.62 -3.25 -2.99
N LYS A 156 -12.34 -2.82 -4.23
CA LYS A 156 -13.36 -2.34 -5.20
C LYS A 156 -14.52 -3.32 -5.43
N LYS A 157 -14.33 -4.61 -5.14
CA LYS A 157 -15.37 -5.65 -5.30
C LYS A 157 -16.28 -5.81 -4.08
N ASP A 158 -15.88 -5.31 -2.91
CA ASP A 158 -16.70 -5.40 -1.70
C ASP A 158 -17.71 -4.25 -1.67
N PRO A 159 -19.02 -4.51 -1.51
CA PRO A 159 -20.03 -3.44 -1.48
C PRO A 159 -19.89 -2.48 -0.28
N ASN A 160 -19.14 -2.85 0.76
CA ASN A 160 -18.93 -2.02 1.96
C ASN A 160 -17.57 -1.28 1.94
N ASN A 161 -16.91 -1.23 0.79
CA ASN A 161 -15.66 -0.48 0.66
C ASN A 161 -15.88 1.04 0.84
N ILE A 162 -14.80 1.76 1.14
CA ILE A 162 -14.82 3.22 1.36
C ILE A 162 -14.12 3.98 0.22
N ILE A 163 -13.95 3.36 -0.94
CA ILE A 163 -13.23 3.96 -2.08
C ILE A 163 -14.05 5.14 -2.63
N GLY A 164 -13.40 6.30 -2.78
CA GLY A 164 -14.04 7.58 -3.06
C GLY A 164 -14.39 8.39 -1.81
N HIS A 165 -14.38 7.76 -0.62
CA HIS A 165 -14.72 8.33 0.68
C HIS A 165 -13.65 8.02 1.74
N GLN A 166 -12.42 7.68 1.32
CA GLN A 166 -11.39 7.14 2.21
C GLN A 166 -10.97 8.10 3.33
N PHE A 167 -11.22 9.40 3.13
CA PHE A 167 -10.79 10.47 4.03
C PHE A 167 -11.95 11.29 4.59
N ASP A 168 -13.19 10.83 4.39
CA ASP A 168 -14.35 11.47 4.98
C ASP A 168 -14.32 11.30 6.52
N ASN A 169 -14.84 12.32 7.23
CA ASN A 169 -14.86 12.38 8.69
C ASN A 169 -16.06 11.65 9.28
#